data_AF-A0A2V7YNE7-F1
#
_entry.id   AF-A0A2V7YNE7-F1
#
_cell.length_a   1.000
_cell.length_b   1.000
_cell.length_c   1.000
_cell.angle_alpha   90.00
_cell.angle_beta   90.00
_cell.angle_gamma   90.00
#
_symmetry.space_group_name_H-M   'P 1'
#
loop_
_entity.id
_entity.type
_entity.pdbx_description
1 polymer ?
#
loop_
_entity_poly.entity_id
_entity_poly.type
_entity_poly.pdbx_seq_one_letter_code
_entity_poly.pdbx_strand_id
1 'polypeptide(L)'
;MAKRDCEREFEVLECAGKAQIGDELRAHIDACDSCRELFEVARAVVDDRSVLMRDARLPGAGLVWWRANMRERREAARAAVRAGSVVQIFLLVAAVLIALGVLGISIDVQAVWRSIVLSAQTFAIPLLALAAWLILAPVAVYFAVTEK
;
A
#
# COMPACT_ATOMS: atom_id res chain seq x y z
N MET A 1 24.06 41.54 -2.16
CA MET A 1 24.22 40.12 -1.78
C MET A 1 24.85 39.42 -2.98
N ALA A 2 26.16 39.26 -2.99
CA ALA A 2 26.88 38.66 -4.11
C ALA A 2 26.66 37.14 -4.08
N LYS A 3 26.37 36.56 -5.24
CA LYS A 3 26.13 35.13 -5.45
C LYS A 3 27.36 34.33 -4.98
N ARG A 4 27.25 33.65 -3.84
CA ARG A 4 28.31 32.81 -3.22
C ARG A 4 28.32 31.39 -3.80
N ASP A 5 28.04 31.25 -5.08
CA ASP A 5 27.81 29.95 -5.71
C ASP A 5 29.17 29.39 -6.13
N CYS A 6 29.81 28.65 -5.23
CA CYS A 6 31.05 27.94 -5.52
C CYS A 6 30.71 26.62 -6.20
N GLU A 7 31.37 26.30 -7.31
CA GLU A 7 31.08 25.07 -8.08
C GLU A 7 31.28 23.78 -7.25
N ARG A 8 32.16 23.80 -6.25
CA ARG A 8 32.47 22.65 -5.38
C ARG A 8 31.67 22.62 -4.07
N GLU A 9 30.66 23.48 -3.91
CA GLU A 9 29.87 23.58 -2.68
C GLU A 9 29.24 22.24 -2.28
N PHE A 10 28.67 21.52 -3.25
CA PHE A 10 28.06 20.21 -3.02
C PHE A 10 29.07 19.14 -2.59
N GLU A 11 30.28 19.13 -3.16
CA GLU A 11 31.34 18.18 -2.78
C GLU A 11 31.77 18.40 -1.32
N VAL A 12 31.88 19.67 -0.91
CA VAL A 12 32.23 20.05 0.47
C VAL A 12 31.14 19.60 1.46
N LEU A 13 29.87 19.79 1.11
CA LEU A 13 28.73 19.33 1.92
C LEU A 13 28.70 17.81 2.07
N GLU A 14 28.92 17.06 0.98
CA GLU A 14 28.93 15.60 1.03
C GLU A 14 30.09 15.07 1.90
N CYS A 15 31.24 15.75 1.87
CA CYS A 15 32.40 15.40 2.68
C CYS A 15 32.25 15.74 4.17
N ALA A 16 31.34 16.66 4.54
CA ALA A 16 31.11 17.00 5.95
C ALA A 16 30.67 15.79 6.80
N GLY A 17 29.99 14.82 6.19
CA GLY A 17 29.56 13.56 6.84
C GLY A 17 30.62 12.46 6.88
N LYS A 18 31.76 12.64 6.21
CA LYS A 18 32.81 11.60 6.07
C LYS A 18 33.92 11.82 7.11
N ALA A 19 34.49 10.72 7.60
CA ALA A 19 35.61 10.78 8.56
C ALA A 19 36.91 11.30 7.93
N GLN A 20 37.06 11.14 6.61
CA GLN A 20 38.26 11.52 5.88
C GLN A 20 37.90 12.46 4.72
N ILE A 21 38.70 13.53 4.59
CA ILE A 21 38.56 14.56 3.56
C ILE A 21 39.82 14.47 2.71
N GLY A 22 39.67 14.43 1.38
CA GLY A 22 40.81 14.42 0.46
C GLY A 22 41.59 15.73 0.51
N ASP A 23 42.91 15.67 0.29
CA ASP A 23 43.81 16.81 0.43
C ASP A 23 43.46 17.98 -0.50
N GLU A 24 42.99 17.70 -1.72
CA GLU A 24 42.55 18.72 -2.68
C GLU A 24 41.31 19.50 -2.20
N LEU A 25 40.36 18.81 -1.57
CA LEU A 25 39.13 19.43 -1.07
C LEU A 25 39.42 20.22 0.21
N ARG A 26 40.38 19.75 1.01
CA ARG A 26 40.87 20.47 2.19
C ARG A 26 41.54 21.79 1.80
N ALA A 27 42.42 21.75 0.80
CA ALA A 27 43.03 22.95 0.24
C ALA A 27 42.00 23.95 -0.31
N HIS A 28 40.92 23.45 -0.90
CA HIS A 28 39.82 24.29 -1.39
C HIS A 28 39.04 24.98 -0.26
N ILE A 29 38.69 24.25 0.81
CA ILE A 29 38.03 24.80 2.00
C ILE A 29 38.89 25.88 2.66
N ASP A 30 40.22 25.67 2.71
CA ASP A 30 41.16 26.66 3.24
C ASP A 30 41.31 27.88 2.32
N ALA A 31 41.06 27.77 1.02
CA ALA A 31 41.18 28.89 0.08
C ALA A 31 39.87 29.69 -0.11
N CYS A 32 38.71 29.10 0.19
CA CYS A 32 37.39 29.67 -0.13
C CYS A 32 36.56 29.94 1.13
N ASP A 33 36.34 31.22 1.46
CA ASP A 33 35.60 31.62 2.66
C ASP A 33 34.15 31.09 2.70
N SER A 34 33.45 31.04 1.56
CA SER A 34 32.08 30.51 1.51
C SER A 34 32.04 29.01 1.80
N CYS A 35 32.97 28.24 1.24
CA CYS A 35 33.07 26.79 1.49
C CYS A 35 33.54 26.50 2.92
N ARG A 36 34.36 27.38 3.52
CA ARG A 36 34.77 27.29 4.92
C ARG A 36 33.60 27.47 5.89
N GLU A 37 32.85 28.57 5.75
CA GLU A 37 31.66 28.83 6.55
C GLU A 37 30.65 27.66 6.43
N LEU A 38 30.41 27.21 5.21
CA LEU A 38 29.49 26.10 4.95
C LEU A 38 29.96 24.79 5.59
N PHE A 39 31.25 24.47 5.47
CA PHE A 39 31.82 23.25 6.03
C PHE A 39 31.76 23.25 7.56
N GLU A 40 32.04 24.38 8.21
CA GLU A 40 31.94 24.53 9.66
C GLU A 40 30.51 24.25 10.16
N VAL A 41 29.50 24.86 9.52
CA VAL A 41 28.09 24.65 9.87
C VAL A 41 27.67 23.20 9.60
N ALA A 42 28.00 22.66 8.43
CA ALA A 42 27.64 21.29 8.06
C ALA A 42 28.25 20.28 9.02
N ARG A 43 29.51 20.50 9.43
CA ARG A 43 30.19 19.62 10.38
C ARG A 43 29.59 19.70 11.78
N ALA A 44 29.22 20.89 12.25
CA ALA A 44 28.50 21.06 13.52
C ALA A 44 27.17 20.27 13.52
N VAL A 45 26.39 20.34 12.43
CA VAL A 45 25.13 19.59 12.31
C VAL A 45 25.35 18.07 12.29
N VAL A 46 26.39 17.60 11.60
CA VAL A 46 26.75 16.17 11.57
C VAL A 46 27.19 15.69 12.95
N ASP A 47 28.00 16.47 13.65
CA ASP A 47 28.47 16.14 15.00
C ASP A 47 27.31 16.11 15.99
N ASP A 48 26.41 17.11 15.95
CA ASP A 48 25.17 17.13 16.76
C ASP A 48 24.30 15.92 16.47
N ARG A 49 24.11 15.56 15.19
CA ARG A 49 23.39 14.34 14.81
C ARG A 49 24.04 13.11 15.43
N SER A 50 25.37 13.00 15.41
CA SER A 50 26.09 11.87 15.99
C SER A 50 25.92 11.76 17.51
N VAL A 51 25.85 12.89 18.21
CA VAL A 51 25.57 12.95 19.65
C VAL A 51 24.13 12.55 19.92
N LEU A 52 23.17 13.14 19.21
CA LEU A 52 21.75 12.82 19.35
C LEU A 52 21.44 11.35 19.05
N MET A 53 22.11 10.74 18.06
CA MET A 53 21.93 9.31 17.77
C MET A 53 22.53 8.41 18.84
N ARG A 54 23.61 8.83 19.52
CA ARG A 54 24.18 8.09 20.66
C ARG A 54 23.31 8.21 21.91
N ASP A 55 22.72 9.38 22.14
CA ASP A 55 21.83 9.64 23.28
C ASP A 55 20.40 9.14 23.06
N ALA A 56 20.05 8.80 21.82
CA ALA A 56 18.75 8.25 21.48
C ALA A 56 18.51 6.93 22.21
N ARG A 57 17.56 6.94 23.14
CA ARG A 57 17.06 5.72 23.79
C ARG A 57 16.26 4.90 22.79
N LEU A 58 16.91 3.91 22.19
CA LEU A 58 16.24 2.96 21.32
C LEU A 58 15.23 2.13 22.13
N PRO A 59 14.00 1.93 21.63
CA PRO A 59 13.08 0.98 22.23
C PRO A 59 13.70 -0.43 22.16
N GLY A 60 13.46 -1.25 23.18
CA GLY A 60 14.01 -2.61 23.22
C GLY A 60 13.68 -3.40 21.95
N ALA A 61 14.65 -4.15 21.43
CA ALA A 61 14.52 -4.90 20.19
C ALA A 61 13.27 -5.80 20.17
N GLY A 62 12.90 -6.37 21.32
CA GLY A 62 11.67 -7.16 21.48
C GLY A 62 10.38 -6.36 21.23
N LEU A 63 10.32 -5.08 21.61
CA LEU A 63 9.16 -4.23 21.35
C LEU A 63 9.03 -3.89 19.86
N VAL A 64 10.14 -3.64 19.19
CA VAL A 64 10.17 -3.39 17.74
C VAL A 64 9.76 -4.65 16.99
N TRP A 65 10.35 -5.80 17.31
CA TRP A 65 9.98 -7.09 16.73
C TRP A 65 8.50 -7.42 16.98
N TRP A 66 8.01 -7.20 18.20
CA TRP A 66 6.60 -7.44 18.53
C TRP A 66 5.65 -6.55 17.72
N ARG A 67 5.98 -5.26 17.56
CA ARG A 67 5.21 -4.34 16.71
C ARG A 67 5.23 -4.74 15.24
N ALA A 68 6.36 -5.24 14.74
CA ALA A 68 6.49 -5.76 13.37
C ALA A 68 5.62 -7.01 13.17
N ASN A 69 5.76 -7.99 14.06
CA ASN A 69 5.04 -9.26 14.02
C ASN A 69 3.51 -9.09 14.21
N MET A 70 3.09 -8.07 14.97
CA MET A 70 1.67 -7.72 15.09
C MET A 70 1.01 -7.35 13.75
N ARG A 71 1.74 -6.88 12.74
CA ARG A 71 1.18 -6.61 11.40
C ARG A 71 0.82 -7.91 10.68
N GLU A 72 1.75 -8.86 10.67
CA GLU A 72 1.55 -10.19 10.08
C GLU A 72 0.41 -10.95 10.79
N ARG A 73 0.36 -10.89 12.12
CA ARG A 73 -0.73 -11.51 12.90
C ARG A 73 -2.09 -10.90 12.61
N ARG A 74 -2.18 -9.59 12.34
CA ARG A 74 -3.44 -8.93 11.97
C ARG A 74 -3.92 -9.31 10.58
N GLU A 75 -3.03 -9.70 9.68
CA GLU A 75 -3.39 -10.22 8.36
C GLU A 75 -3.89 -11.67 8.47
N ALA A 76 -3.22 -12.51 9.26
CA ALA A 76 -3.68 -13.86 9.58
C ALA A 76 -5.04 -13.86 10.31
N ALA A 77 -5.25 -12.92 11.25
CA ALA A 77 -6.53 -12.78 11.94
C ALA A 77 -7.68 -12.35 11.00
N ARG A 78 -7.39 -11.49 10.00
CA ARG A 78 -8.39 -11.13 8.97
C ARG A 78 -8.76 -12.31 8.09
N ALA A 79 -7.82 -13.22 7.81
CA ALA A 79 -8.13 -14.48 7.14
C ALA A 79 -9.00 -15.41 8.03
N ALA A 80 -8.70 -15.49 9.33
CA ALA A 80 -9.49 -16.29 10.27
C ALA A 80 -10.93 -15.76 10.46
N VAL A 81 -11.13 -14.43 10.50
CA VAL A 81 -12.47 -13.84 10.57
C VAL A 81 -13.30 -14.17 9.33
N ARG A 82 -12.68 -14.23 8.15
CA ARG A 82 -13.35 -14.64 6.90
C ARG A 82 -13.74 -16.11 6.91
N ALA A 83 -12.96 -16.98 7.55
CA ALA A 83 -13.33 -18.38 7.74
C ALA A 83 -14.43 -18.56 8.80
N GLY A 84 -14.39 -17.76 9.88
CA GLY A 84 -15.38 -17.80 10.95
C GLY A 84 -16.79 -17.40 10.48
N SER A 85 -16.90 -16.40 9.60
CA SER A 85 -18.19 -15.99 9.05
C SER A 85 -18.84 -17.08 8.20
N VAL A 86 -18.06 -17.88 7.45
CA VAL A 86 -18.59 -18.99 6.65
C VAL A 86 -19.22 -20.05 7.55
N VAL A 87 -18.53 -20.44 8.63
CA VAL A 87 -19.05 -21.43 9.59
C VAL A 87 -20.31 -20.92 10.27
N GLN A 88 -20.35 -19.64 10.65
CA GLN A 88 -21.52 -19.03 11.28
C GLN A 88 -22.74 -19.01 10.33
N ILE A 89 -22.53 -18.74 9.05
CA ILE A 89 -23.60 -18.79 8.03
C ILE A 89 -24.14 -20.22 7.91
N PHE A 90 -23.28 -21.23 7.81
CA PHE A 90 -23.71 -22.63 7.74
C PHE A 90 -24.53 -23.05 8.96
N LEU A 91 -24.08 -22.66 10.16
CA LEU A 91 -24.81 -22.95 11.40
C LEU A 91 -26.18 -22.27 11.44
N LEU A 92 -26.27 -21.00 11.02
CA LEU A 92 -27.55 -20.30 10.94
C LEU A 92 -28.49 -20.93 9.93
N VAL A 93 -28.00 -21.28 8.73
CA VAL A 93 -28.79 -21.96 7.71
C VAL A 93 -29.30 -23.31 8.22
N ALA A 94 -28.43 -24.11 8.84
CA ALA A 94 -28.81 -25.38 9.42
C ALA A 94 -29.89 -25.21 10.52
N ALA A 95 -29.72 -24.24 11.41
CA ALA A 95 -30.69 -23.95 12.46
C ALA A 95 -32.07 -23.54 11.88
N VAL A 96 -32.08 -22.71 10.85
CA VAL A 96 -33.32 -22.29 10.16
C VAL A 96 -34.00 -23.46 9.47
N LEU A 97 -33.25 -24.33 8.78
CA LEU A 97 -33.80 -25.53 8.13
C LEU A 97 -34.43 -26.49 9.15
N ILE A 98 -33.76 -26.71 10.28
CA ILE A 98 -34.30 -27.54 11.38
C ILE A 98 -35.57 -26.92 11.95
N ALA A 99 -35.57 -25.60 12.21
CA ALA A 99 -36.75 -24.91 12.74
C ALA A 99 -37.95 -25.00 11.79
N LEU A 100 -37.74 -24.84 10.48
CA LEU A 100 -38.80 -24.97 9.47
C LEU A 100 -39.33 -26.41 9.37
N GLY A 101 -38.44 -27.40 9.49
CA GLY A 101 -38.83 -28.81 9.56
C GLY A 101 -39.70 -29.13 10.78
N VAL A 102 -39.35 -28.60 11.95
CA VAL A 102 -40.15 -28.77 13.19
C VAL A 102 -41.51 -28.09 13.08
N LEU A 103 -41.61 -26.95 12.38
CA LEU A 103 -42.86 -26.25 12.11
C LEU A 103 -43.74 -26.92 11.05
N GLY A 104 -43.30 -28.04 10.46
CA GLY A 104 -44.05 -28.77 9.43
C GLY A 104 -44.15 -28.03 8.10
N ILE A 105 -43.31 -27.01 7.89
CA ILE A 105 -43.24 -26.28 6.63
C ILE A 105 -42.39 -27.11 5.67
N SER A 106 -43.05 -27.88 4.81
CA SER A 106 -42.39 -28.61 3.73
C SER A 106 -41.87 -27.63 2.69
N ILE A 107 -40.59 -27.29 2.79
CA ILE A 107 -39.90 -26.46 1.81
C ILE A 107 -39.61 -27.35 0.59
N ASP A 108 -40.21 -27.04 -0.55
CA ASP A 108 -39.83 -27.67 -1.80
C ASP A 108 -38.46 -27.12 -2.25
N VAL A 109 -37.41 -27.86 -1.87
CA VAL A 109 -36.03 -27.58 -2.25
C VAL A 109 -35.86 -27.45 -3.76
N GLN A 110 -36.64 -28.16 -4.59
CA GLN A 110 -36.56 -27.99 -6.04
C GLN A 110 -37.15 -26.67 -6.51
N ALA A 111 -38.29 -26.24 -5.95
CA ALA A 111 -38.89 -24.95 -6.30
C ALA A 111 -37.98 -23.77 -5.91
N VAL A 112 -37.35 -23.83 -4.74
CA VAL A 112 -36.37 -22.83 -4.27
C VAL A 112 -35.15 -22.82 -5.20
N TRP A 113 -34.57 -23.98 -5.51
CA TRP A 113 -33.40 -24.06 -6.39
C TRP A 113 -33.71 -23.54 -7.81
N ARG A 114 -34.88 -23.87 -8.35
CA ARG A 114 -35.35 -23.37 -9.64
C ARG A 114 -35.49 -21.84 -9.64
N SER A 115 -36.02 -21.26 -8.57
CA SER A 115 -36.17 -19.81 -8.44
C SER A 115 -34.82 -19.07 -8.36
N ILE A 116 -33.83 -19.65 -7.66
CA ILE A 116 -32.47 -19.11 -7.57
C ILE A 116 -31.79 -19.18 -8.94
N VAL A 117 -31.86 -20.32 -9.63
CA VAL A 117 -31.28 -20.48 -10.99
C VAL A 117 -31.93 -19.52 -11.98
N LEU A 118 -33.27 -19.42 -11.99
CA LEU A 118 -34.00 -18.49 -12.85
C LEU A 118 -33.68 -17.03 -12.55
N SER A 119 -33.48 -16.67 -11.27
CA SER A 119 -33.07 -15.32 -10.87
C SER A 119 -31.63 -14.99 -11.31
N ALA A 120 -30.70 -15.92 -11.15
CA ALA A 120 -29.33 -15.76 -11.64
C ALA A 120 -29.30 -15.63 -13.17
N GLN A 121 -30.14 -16.39 -13.86
CA GLN A 121 -30.29 -16.38 -15.31
C GLN A 121 -30.96 -15.10 -15.83
N THR A 122 -31.89 -14.49 -15.07
CA THR A 122 -32.52 -13.21 -15.42
C THR A 122 -31.64 -12.00 -15.19
N PHE A 123 -30.66 -12.03 -14.28
CA PHE A 123 -29.74 -10.91 -14.06
C PHE A 123 -28.44 -11.02 -14.86
N ALA A 124 -27.87 -12.22 -15.05
CA ALA A 124 -26.58 -12.39 -15.73
C ALA A 124 -26.66 -12.26 -17.27
N ILE A 125 -27.72 -12.78 -17.88
CA ILE A 125 -27.90 -12.75 -19.34
C ILE A 125 -28.12 -11.34 -19.90
N PRO A 126 -29.00 -10.47 -19.34
CA PRO A 126 -29.18 -9.13 -19.89
C PRO A 126 -27.96 -8.24 -19.68
N LEU A 127 -27.20 -8.42 -18.60
CA LEU A 127 -25.99 -7.63 -18.33
C LEU A 127 -24.87 -7.94 -19.34
N LEU A 128 -24.70 -9.22 -19.68
CA LEU A 128 -23.79 -9.65 -20.76
C LEU A 128 -24.28 -9.20 -22.14
N ALA A 129 -25.60 -9.25 -22.41
CA ALA A 129 -26.17 -8.78 -23.67
C ALA A 129 -26.02 -7.26 -23.84
N LEU A 130 -26.19 -6.48 -22.76
CA LEU A 130 -26.03 -5.03 -22.75
C LEU A 130 -24.55 -4.65 -22.92
N ALA A 131 -23.63 -5.36 -22.28
CA ALA A 131 -22.19 -5.21 -22.49
C ALA A 131 -21.78 -5.54 -23.95
N ALA A 132 -22.30 -6.63 -24.51
CA ALA A 132 -22.05 -7.00 -25.90
C ALA A 132 -22.58 -5.94 -26.90
N TRP A 133 -23.77 -5.40 -26.63
CA TRP A 133 -24.37 -4.34 -27.47
C TRP A 133 -23.59 -3.02 -27.38
N LEU A 134 -23.13 -2.65 -26.18
CA LEU A 134 -22.31 -1.46 -25.94
C LEU A 134 -20.94 -1.54 -26.64
N ILE A 135 -20.45 -2.75 -26.92
CA ILE A 135 -19.18 -2.98 -27.66
C ILE A 135 -19.43 -3.05 -29.18
N LEU A 136 -20.54 -3.65 -29.62
CA LEU A 136 -20.88 -3.76 -31.05
C LEU A 136 -21.26 -2.42 -31.70
N ALA A 137 -21.96 -1.54 -30.97
CA ALA A 137 -22.35 -0.22 -31.45
C ALA A 137 -21.16 0.70 -31.85
N PRO A 138 -20.11 0.88 -31.03
CA PRO A 138 -18.95 1.69 -31.39
C PRO A 138 -18.09 1.02 -32.48
N VAL A 139 -18.04 -0.31 -32.55
CA VAL A 139 -17.34 -1.02 -33.62
C VAL A 139 -18.00 -0.77 -34.98
N ALA A 140 -19.34 -0.81 -35.05
CA ALA A 140 -20.07 -0.49 -36.27
C ALA A 140 -19.88 0.97 -36.72
N VAL A 141 -19.81 1.91 -35.77
CA VAL A 141 -19.53 3.33 -36.06
C VAL A 141 -18.09 3.54 -36.52
N TYR A 142 -17.13 2.83 -35.92
CA TYR A 142 -15.72 2.90 -36.32
C TYR A 142 -15.54 2.40 -37.76
N PHE A 143 -16.11 1.24 -38.11
CA PHE A 143 -16.06 0.72 -39.48
C PHE A 143 -16.72 1.66 -40.51
N ALA A 144 -17.84 2.29 -40.18
CA ALA A 144 -18.52 3.24 -41.07
C ALA A 144 -17.77 4.57 -41.28
N VAL A 145 -16.88 4.95 -40.36
CA VAL A 145 -16.05 6.16 -40.46
C VAL A 145 -14.72 5.86 -41.16
N THR A 146 -14.17 4.65 -41.04
CA THR A 146 -12.90 4.27 -41.67
C THR A 146 -13.00 3.92 -43.16
N GLU A 147 -14.22 3.74 -43.68
CA GLU A 147 -14.48 3.36 -45.07
C GLU A 147 -14.88 4.54 -45.98
N LYS A 148 -14.71 5.79 -45.49
CA LYS A 148 -14.81 7.03 -46.27
C LYS A 148 -13.45 7.69 -46.43
#